data_AF-A0A6G1KYF9-F1
#
_entry.id   AF-A0A6G1KYF9-F1
#
_cell.length_a   1.000
_cell.length_b   1.000
_cell.length_c   1.000
_cell.angle_alpha   90.00
_cell.angle_beta   90.00
_cell.angle_gamma   90.00
#
_symmetry.space_group_name_H-M   'P 1'
#
loop_
_entity.id
_entity.type
_entity.pdbx_description
1 polymer ?
#
loop_
_entity_poly.entity_id
_entity_poly.type
_entity_poly.pdbx_seq_one_letter_code
_entity_poly.pdbx_strand_id
1 'polypeptide(L)'
;MASLDFCRQQLAAAQHEERVWQAESDALTTKCRALENAKASAEQIYSDLVNAHRNSPYAELQNWHHVVANAGHYYQHCCYNLDLFISKIQWANTKLQANRASAKHAENLLAAAERREREKEESRERLRLAQEAQGRERIQEGIRNQQAKKEGQKHITVQEVKSFRQQATEVFKSYAALTTFPDPPSEPCTQAACQIAARALKACQCNVRKCFMGLGVRELKVERGKWHPDRFVKCQGGRAVVEELQRKAREAFVVVEAMYQEAVERERIW
;
A
#
# COMPACT_ATOMS: atom_id res chain seq x y z
N MET A 1 -15.37 -21.12 7.66
CA MET A 1 -14.02 -21.70 7.47
C MET A 1 -13.50 -22.10 8.85
N ALA A 2 -13.00 -23.31 9.02
CA ALA A 2 -12.35 -23.68 10.29
C ALA A 2 -11.10 -22.80 10.51
N SER A 3 -10.84 -22.38 11.75
CA SER A 3 -9.63 -21.61 12.07
C SER A 3 -8.39 -22.50 12.02
N LEU A 4 -7.21 -21.91 11.83
CA LEU A 4 -5.94 -22.64 11.88
C LEU A 4 -5.77 -23.39 13.22
N ASP A 5 -6.25 -22.80 14.31
CA ASP A 5 -6.19 -23.43 15.64
C ASP A 5 -7.05 -24.68 15.72
N PHE A 6 -8.24 -24.69 15.12
CA PHE A 6 -9.06 -25.89 15.03
C PHE A 6 -8.36 -27.00 14.24
N CYS A 7 -7.74 -26.67 13.11
CA CYS A 7 -6.99 -27.65 12.30
C CYS A 7 -5.78 -28.22 13.08
N ARG A 8 -5.07 -27.39 13.86
CA ARG A 8 -3.97 -27.84 14.73
C ARG A 8 -4.44 -28.78 15.84
N GLN A 9 -5.57 -28.47 16.47
CA GLN A 9 -6.16 -29.33 17.50
C GLN A 9 -6.55 -30.70 16.94
N GLN A 10 -7.17 -30.73 15.76
CA GLN A 10 -7.53 -31.99 15.08
C GLN A 10 -6.30 -32.82 14.72
N LEU A 11 -5.23 -32.18 14.22
CA LEU A 11 -3.97 -32.88 13.92
C LEU A 11 -3.34 -33.47 15.19
N ALA A 12 -3.30 -32.70 16.29
CA ALA A 12 -2.75 -33.17 17.55
C ALA A 12 -3.54 -34.36 18.12
N ALA A 13 -4.87 -34.33 18.02
CA ALA A 13 -5.73 -35.44 18.42
C ALA A 13 -5.46 -36.71 17.58
N ALA A 14 -5.37 -36.58 16.25
CA ALA A 14 -5.07 -37.71 15.36
C ALA A 14 -3.69 -38.34 15.64
N GLN A 15 -2.66 -37.51 15.88
CA GLN A 15 -1.31 -37.97 16.24
C GLN A 15 -1.26 -38.64 17.62
N HIS A 16 -2.10 -38.21 18.56
CA HIS A 16 -2.23 -38.88 19.85
C HIS A 16 -2.85 -40.27 19.68
N GLU A 17 -3.96 -40.38 18.94
CA GLU A 17 -4.59 -41.68 18.66
C GLU A 17 -3.66 -42.63 17.91
N GLU A 18 -2.88 -42.16 16.93
CA GLU A 18 -1.89 -42.97 16.23
C GLU A 18 -0.88 -43.60 17.21
N ARG A 19 -0.38 -42.82 18.17
CA ARG A 19 0.57 -43.32 19.18
C ARG A 19 -0.04 -44.39 20.08
N VAL A 20 -1.31 -44.25 20.45
CA VAL A 20 -2.02 -45.25 21.27
C VAL A 20 -2.15 -46.58 20.50
N TRP A 21 -2.60 -46.53 19.25
CA TRP A 21 -2.76 -47.75 18.44
C TRP A 21 -1.43 -48.41 18.07
N GLN A 22 -0.37 -47.63 17.85
CA GLN A 22 0.96 -48.17 17.63
C GLN A 22 1.45 -48.95 18.86
N ALA A 23 1.32 -48.38 20.06
CA ALA A 23 1.72 -49.04 21.30
C ALA A 23 0.91 -50.33 21.55
N GLU A 24 -0.38 -50.33 21.26
CA GLU A 24 -1.22 -51.54 21.38
C GLU A 24 -0.82 -52.63 20.38
N SER A 25 -0.56 -52.26 19.12
CA SER A 25 -0.07 -53.17 18.08
C SER A 25 1.27 -53.81 18.48
N ASP A 26 2.20 -53.02 19.02
CA ASP A 26 3.52 -53.50 19.46
C ASP A 26 3.40 -54.47 20.65
N ALA A 27 2.49 -54.17 21.58
CA ALA A 27 2.20 -55.05 22.72
C ALA A 27 1.56 -56.38 22.29
N LEU A 28 0.62 -56.36 21.33
CA LEU A 28 0.01 -57.56 20.77
C LEU A 28 1.03 -58.40 19.97
N THR A 29 1.90 -57.75 19.20
CA THR A 29 2.97 -58.42 18.44
C THR A 29 3.92 -59.17 19.36
N THR A 30 4.32 -58.55 20.48
CA THR A 30 5.15 -59.19 21.50
C THR A 30 4.48 -60.44 22.08
N LYS A 31 3.18 -60.36 22.41
CA LYS A 31 2.40 -61.50 22.91
C LYS A 31 2.26 -62.63 21.87
N CYS A 32 2.06 -62.29 20.60
CA CYS A 32 1.98 -63.26 19.51
C CYS A 32 3.29 -64.06 19.38
N ARG A 33 4.45 -63.39 19.40
CA ARG A 33 5.76 -64.07 19.38
C ARG A 33 5.94 -65.02 20.57
N ALA A 34 5.48 -64.63 21.76
CA ALA A 34 5.53 -65.51 22.93
C ALA A 34 4.66 -66.77 22.75
N LEU A 35 3.48 -66.62 22.15
CA LEU A 35 2.59 -67.75 21.82
C LEU A 35 3.15 -68.64 20.71
N GLU A 36 3.80 -68.09 19.69
CA GLU A 36 4.50 -68.85 18.64
C GLU A 36 5.59 -69.74 19.25
N ASN A 37 6.41 -69.18 20.16
CA ASN A 37 7.43 -69.94 20.88
C ASN A 37 6.80 -71.05 21.74
N ALA A 38 5.73 -70.73 22.47
CA ALA A 38 5.02 -71.72 23.29
C ALA A 38 4.41 -72.85 22.45
N LYS A 39 3.83 -72.52 21.28
CA LYS A 39 3.32 -73.50 20.32
C LYS A 39 4.44 -74.41 19.81
N ALA A 40 5.59 -73.83 19.40
CA ALA A 40 6.73 -74.60 18.94
C ALA A 40 7.25 -75.57 20.01
N SER A 41 7.33 -75.12 21.27
CA SER A 41 7.69 -76.02 22.40
C SER A 41 6.66 -77.12 22.62
N ALA A 42 5.35 -76.80 22.55
CA ALA A 42 4.29 -77.79 22.70
C ALA A 42 4.31 -78.84 21.57
N GLU A 43 4.56 -78.41 20.34
CA GLU A 43 4.68 -79.28 19.16
C GLU A 43 5.85 -80.25 19.30
N GLN A 44 7.01 -79.76 19.77
CA GLN A 44 8.17 -80.59 20.05
C GLN A 44 7.86 -81.64 21.13
N ILE A 45 7.29 -81.22 22.27
CA ILE A 45 6.91 -82.13 23.36
C ILE A 45 5.92 -83.19 22.87
N TYR A 46 4.91 -82.80 22.09
CA TYR A 46 3.93 -83.73 21.54
C TYR A 46 4.59 -84.73 20.59
N SER A 47 5.46 -84.27 19.68
CA SER A 47 6.22 -85.12 18.76
C SER A 47 7.08 -86.14 19.53
N ASP A 48 7.80 -85.69 20.55
CA ASP A 48 8.63 -86.55 21.39
C ASP A 48 7.81 -87.60 22.15
N LEU A 49 6.66 -87.22 22.72
CA LEU A 49 5.74 -88.14 23.39
C LEU A 49 5.15 -89.18 22.42
N VAL A 50 4.76 -88.78 21.21
CA VAL A 50 4.24 -89.68 20.18
C VAL A 50 5.32 -90.66 19.72
N ASN A 51 6.56 -90.19 19.52
CA ASN A 51 7.68 -91.04 19.16
C ASN A 51 8.03 -92.02 20.29
N ALA A 52 8.01 -91.56 21.54
CA ALA A 52 8.23 -92.42 22.71
C ALA A 52 7.13 -93.48 22.85
N HIS A 53 5.86 -93.11 22.65
CA HIS A 53 4.72 -94.03 22.67
C HIS A 53 4.86 -95.10 21.59
N ARG A 54 5.18 -94.70 20.35
CA ARG A 54 5.35 -95.62 19.21
C ARG A 54 6.45 -96.66 19.44
N ASN A 55 7.52 -96.28 20.15
CA ASN A 55 8.67 -97.13 20.41
C ASN A 55 8.62 -97.85 21.78
N SER A 56 7.55 -97.63 22.57
CA SER A 56 7.44 -98.20 23.92
C SER A 56 6.84 -99.60 23.89
N PRO A 57 7.46 -100.60 24.55
CA PRO A 57 6.89 -101.94 24.70
C PRO A 57 5.65 -101.97 25.60
N TYR A 58 5.29 -100.85 26.25
CA TYR A 58 4.14 -100.70 27.14
C TYR A 58 3.07 -99.74 26.60
N ALA A 59 2.97 -99.62 25.28
CA ALA A 59 2.05 -98.69 24.60
C ALA A 59 0.56 -98.86 24.96
N GLU A 60 0.17 -100.03 25.49
CA GLU A 60 -1.22 -100.37 25.86
C GLU A 60 -1.67 -99.86 27.25
N LEU A 61 -0.77 -99.25 28.04
CA LEU A 61 -1.17 -98.69 29.34
C LEU A 61 -2.05 -97.46 29.15
N GLN A 62 -3.29 -97.50 29.65
CA GLN A 62 -4.29 -96.41 29.57
C GLN A 62 -3.74 -95.03 29.97
N ASN A 63 -2.77 -94.98 30.88
CA ASN A 63 -2.13 -93.74 31.31
C ASN A 63 -1.40 -93.00 30.17
N TRP A 64 -0.84 -93.71 29.18
CA TRP A 64 -0.14 -93.08 28.06
C TRP A 64 -1.09 -92.37 27.08
N HIS A 65 -2.26 -92.96 26.81
CA HIS A 65 -3.28 -92.33 25.96
C HIS A 65 -3.78 -90.99 26.54
N HIS A 66 -3.95 -90.92 27.86
CA HIS A 66 -4.38 -89.68 28.52
C HIS A 66 -3.31 -88.58 28.45
N VAL A 67 -2.03 -88.93 28.58
CA VAL A 67 -0.92 -87.96 28.46
C VAL A 67 -0.83 -87.39 27.04
N VAL A 68 -0.91 -88.25 26.01
CA VAL A 68 -0.89 -87.80 24.61
C VAL A 68 -2.12 -86.96 24.26
N ALA A 69 -3.31 -87.34 24.74
CA ALA A 69 -4.54 -86.57 24.53
C ALA A 69 -4.47 -85.18 25.17
N ASN A 70 -3.98 -85.08 26.41
CA ASN A 70 -3.81 -83.79 27.10
C ASN A 70 -2.80 -82.89 26.38
N ALA A 71 -1.68 -83.45 25.89
CA ALA A 71 -0.72 -82.70 25.09
C ALA A 71 -1.35 -82.18 23.77
N GLY A 72 -2.19 -83.00 23.12
CA GLY A 72 -2.96 -82.59 21.94
C GLY A 72 -3.95 -81.45 22.22
N HIS A 73 -4.68 -81.51 23.34
CA HIS A 73 -5.58 -80.44 23.76
C HIS A 73 -4.83 -79.13 24.06
N TYR A 74 -3.67 -79.22 24.72
CA TYR A 74 -2.83 -78.05 24.99
C TYR A 74 -2.33 -77.41 23.69
N TYR A 75 -1.85 -78.22 22.72
CA TYR A 75 -1.45 -77.73 21.40
C TYR A 75 -2.60 -77.03 20.65
N GLN A 76 -3.79 -77.64 20.62
CA GLN A 76 -4.97 -77.03 20.00
C GLN A 76 -5.35 -75.70 20.67
N HIS A 77 -5.27 -75.63 22.00
CA HIS A 77 -5.51 -74.38 22.73
C HIS A 77 -4.47 -73.30 22.40
N CYS A 78 -3.19 -73.65 22.25
CA CYS A 78 -2.15 -72.72 21.80
C CYS A 78 -2.42 -72.20 20.37
N CYS A 79 -2.83 -73.08 19.44
CA CYS A 79 -3.19 -72.69 18.07
C CYS A 79 -4.38 -71.74 18.02
N TYR A 80 -5.47 -72.07 18.73
CA TYR A 80 -6.67 -71.21 18.78
C TYR A 80 -6.37 -69.82 19.34
N ASN A 81 -5.60 -69.74 20.43
CA ASN A 81 -5.20 -68.45 20.99
C ASN A 81 -4.31 -67.67 20.02
N LEU A 82 -3.40 -68.33 19.30
CA LEU A 82 -2.55 -67.67 18.30
C LEU A 82 -3.39 -67.04 17.18
N ASP A 83 -4.37 -67.75 16.62
CA ASP A 83 -5.26 -67.24 15.56
C ASP A 83 -6.09 -66.03 16.05
N LEU A 84 -6.57 -66.08 17.29
CA LEU A 84 -7.28 -64.96 17.91
C LEU A 84 -6.36 -63.72 18.05
N PHE A 85 -5.10 -63.91 18.43
CA PHE A 85 -4.13 -62.82 18.55
C PHE A 85 -3.74 -62.25 17.18
N ILE A 86 -3.53 -63.09 16.16
CA ILE A 86 -3.28 -62.66 14.78
C ILE A 86 -4.43 -61.78 14.28
N SER A 87 -5.67 -62.20 14.52
CA SER A 87 -6.87 -61.44 14.14
C SER A 87 -6.91 -60.06 14.83
N LYS A 88 -6.56 -60.00 16.12
CA LYS A 88 -6.46 -58.73 16.87
C LYS A 88 -5.36 -57.81 16.33
N ILE A 89 -4.20 -58.36 15.98
CA ILE A 89 -3.10 -57.60 15.37
C ILE A 89 -3.53 -57.02 14.02
N GLN A 90 -4.18 -57.82 13.18
CA GLN A 90 -4.69 -57.35 11.88
C GLN A 90 -5.67 -56.19 12.06
N TRP A 91 -6.62 -56.32 13.00
CA TRP A 91 -7.57 -55.25 13.30
C TRP A 91 -6.89 -53.97 13.81
N ALA A 92 -5.94 -54.09 14.75
CA ALA A 92 -5.16 -52.97 15.26
C ALA A 92 -4.38 -52.26 14.13
N ASN A 93 -3.77 -53.02 13.22
CA ASN A 93 -3.09 -52.48 12.05
C ASN A 93 -4.04 -51.74 11.09
N THR A 94 -5.25 -52.26 10.85
CA THR A 94 -6.26 -51.56 10.05
C THR A 94 -6.66 -50.24 10.70
N LYS A 95 -6.84 -50.21 12.03
CA LYS A 95 -7.13 -48.97 12.77
C LYS A 95 -5.98 -47.97 12.69
N LEU A 96 -4.75 -48.43 12.84
CA LEU A 96 -3.56 -47.60 12.70
C LEU A 96 -3.46 -46.98 11.30
N GLN A 97 -3.72 -47.75 10.24
CA GLN A 97 -3.72 -47.25 8.87
C GLN A 97 -4.82 -46.20 8.63
N ALA A 98 -6.03 -46.42 9.15
CA ALA A 98 -7.12 -45.46 9.07
C ALA A 98 -6.76 -44.14 9.78
N ASN A 99 -6.14 -44.23 10.97
CA ASN A 99 -5.71 -43.06 11.73
C ASN A 99 -4.58 -42.30 11.02
N ARG A 100 -3.61 -42.99 10.41
CA ARG A 100 -2.58 -42.36 9.57
C ARG A 100 -3.18 -41.63 8.37
N ALA A 101 -4.17 -42.23 7.70
CA ALA A 101 -4.87 -41.58 6.60
C ALA A 101 -5.61 -40.32 7.07
N SER A 102 -6.27 -40.38 8.23
CA SER A 102 -6.94 -39.24 8.87
C SER A 102 -5.95 -38.12 9.23
N ALA A 103 -4.82 -38.46 9.85
CA ALA A 103 -3.76 -37.51 10.19
C ALA A 103 -3.21 -36.81 8.95
N LYS A 104 -2.90 -37.57 7.89
CA LYS A 104 -2.45 -37.02 6.60
C LYS A 104 -3.49 -36.10 5.95
N HIS A 105 -4.78 -36.43 6.07
CA HIS A 105 -5.85 -35.55 5.61
C HIS A 105 -5.89 -34.24 6.40
N ALA A 106 -5.77 -34.30 7.73
CA ALA A 106 -5.70 -33.12 8.60
C ALA A 106 -4.49 -32.22 8.28
N GLU A 107 -3.31 -32.81 8.03
CA GLU A 107 -2.11 -32.07 7.58
C GLU A 107 -2.35 -31.33 6.25
N ASN A 108 -2.96 -32.01 5.28
CA ASN A 108 -3.29 -31.39 4.00
C ASN A 108 -4.27 -30.21 4.15
N LEU A 109 -5.26 -30.33 5.04
CA LEU A 109 -6.20 -29.26 5.35
C LEU A 109 -5.49 -28.07 6.01
N LEU A 110 -4.59 -28.31 6.96
CA LEU A 110 -3.80 -27.26 7.59
C LEU A 110 -2.90 -26.55 6.56
N ALA A 111 -2.18 -27.30 5.74
CA ALA A 111 -1.34 -26.75 4.68
C ALA A 111 -2.15 -25.93 3.66
N ALA A 112 -3.36 -26.37 3.32
CA ALA A 112 -4.26 -25.61 2.46
C ALA A 112 -4.76 -24.32 3.11
N ALA A 113 -5.08 -24.35 4.42
CA ALA A 113 -5.48 -23.17 5.17
C ALA A 113 -4.33 -22.14 5.26
N GLU A 114 -3.10 -22.58 5.53
CA GLU A 114 -1.93 -21.71 5.58
C GLU A 114 -1.59 -21.08 4.22
N ARG A 115 -1.79 -21.80 3.10
CA ARG A 115 -1.65 -21.23 1.76
C ARG A 115 -2.67 -20.11 1.52
N ARG A 116 -3.93 -20.34 1.89
CA ARG A 116 -4.99 -19.33 1.75
C ARG A 116 -4.74 -18.07 2.58
N GLU A 117 -4.23 -18.20 3.81
CA GLU A 117 -3.88 -17.04 4.63
C GLU A 117 -2.69 -16.27 4.05
N ARG A 118 -1.67 -16.96 3.53
CA ARG A 118 -0.57 -16.31 2.80
C ARG A 118 -1.04 -15.55 1.56
N GLU A 119 -1.90 -16.14 0.74
CA GLU A 119 -2.47 -15.49 -0.44
C GLU A 119 -3.29 -14.24 -0.07
N LYS A 120 -4.07 -14.30 1.02
CA LYS A 120 -4.81 -13.14 1.53
C LYS A 120 -3.88 -12.03 2.00
N GLU A 121 -2.81 -12.36 2.71
CA GLU A 121 -1.85 -11.38 3.20
C GLU A 121 -1.08 -10.74 2.04
N GLU A 122 -0.64 -11.53 1.07
CA GLU A 122 -0.04 -11.01 -0.17
C GLU A 122 -1.00 -10.11 -0.95
N SER A 123 -2.29 -10.47 -1.01
CA SER A 123 -3.31 -9.65 -1.66
C SER A 123 -3.53 -8.31 -0.95
N ARG A 124 -3.54 -8.31 0.39
CA ARG A 124 -3.64 -7.08 1.21
C ARG A 124 -2.43 -6.19 1.01
N GLU A 125 -1.22 -6.75 1.00
CA GLU A 125 0.01 -6.01 0.79
C GLU A 125 0.06 -5.38 -0.61
N ARG A 126 -0.32 -6.14 -1.65
CA ARG A 126 -0.44 -5.61 -3.02
C ARG A 126 -1.42 -4.44 -3.11
N LEU A 127 -2.56 -4.53 -2.42
CA LEU A 127 -3.54 -3.44 -2.39
C LEU A 127 -2.97 -2.19 -1.70
N ARG A 128 -2.26 -2.36 -0.59
CA ARG A 128 -1.60 -1.26 0.13
C ARG A 128 -0.59 -0.54 -0.77
N LEU A 129 0.30 -1.29 -1.42
CA LEU A 129 1.30 -0.73 -2.33
C LEU A 129 0.66 0.00 -3.52
N ALA A 130 -0.44 -0.53 -4.07
CA ALA A 130 -1.18 0.13 -5.14
C ALA A 130 -1.80 1.47 -4.69
N GLN A 131 -2.37 1.52 -3.48
CA GLN A 131 -2.91 2.75 -2.91
C GLN A 131 -1.82 3.79 -2.65
N GLU A 132 -0.66 3.38 -2.13
CA GLU A 132 0.48 4.27 -1.93
C GLU A 132 1.02 4.82 -3.26
N ALA A 133 1.13 3.97 -4.29
CA ALA A 133 1.54 4.39 -5.63
C ALA A 133 0.57 5.42 -6.22
N GLN A 134 -0.74 5.17 -6.13
CA GLN A 134 -1.76 6.12 -6.58
C GLN A 134 -1.71 7.44 -5.79
N GLY A 135 -1.45 7.39 -4.48
CA GLY A 135 -1.25 8.58 -3.66
C GLY A 135 -0.06 9.42 -4.10
N ARG A 136 1.07 8.78 -4.41
CA ARG A 136 2.28 9.46 -4.93
C ARG A 136 2.04 10.10 -6.29
N GLU A 137 1.34 9.41 -7.19
CA GLU A 137 1.01 9.93 -8.52
C GLU A 137 0.14 11.19 -8.42
N ARG A 138 -0.90 11.19 -7.56
CA ARG A 138 -1.74 12.38 -7.31
C ARG A 138 -0.94 13.56 -6.77
N ILE A 139 0.00 13.32 -5.85
CA ILE A 139 0.88 14.38 -5.33
C ILE A 139 1.76 14.94 -6.45
N GLN A 140 2.36 14.07 -7.27
CA GLN A 140 3.21 14.48 -8.38
C GLN A 140 2.44 15.26 -9.45
N GLU A 141 1.22 14.83 -9.78
CA GLU A 141 0.31 15.54 -10.67
C GLU A 141 -0.05 16.92 -10.10
N GLY A 142 -0.34 17.00 -8.80
CA GLY A 142 -0.59 18.26 -8.11
C GLY A 142 0.59 19.24 -8.22
N ILE A 143 1.81 18.74 -8.04
CA ILE A 143 3.04 19.54 -8.19
C ILE A 143 3.19 20.02 -9.64
N ARG A 144 3.01 19.14 -10.62
CA ARG A 144 3.10 19.47 -12.06
C ARG A 144 2.08 20.55 -12.45
N ASN A 145 0.85 20.41 -11.99
CA ASN A 145 -0.22 21.38 -12.23
C ASN A 145 0.07 22.74 -11.58
N GLN A 146 0.69 22.77 -10.40
CA GLN A 146 1.13 24.02 -9.77
C GLN A 146 2.28 24.68 -10.51
N GLN A 147 3.26 23.91 -11.00
CA GLN A 147 4.37 24.43 -11.80
C GLN A 147 3.86 25.03 -13.12
N ALA A 148 3.00 24.31 -13.84
CA ALA A 148 2.39 24.82 -15.08
C ALA A 148 1.59 26.12 -14.85
N LYS A 149 0.90 26.25 -13.71
CA LYS A 149 0.21 27.50 -13.34
C LYS A 149 1.17 28.66 -13.05
N LYS A 150 2.35 28.40 -12.48
CA LYS A 150 3.36 29.43 -12.20
C LYS A 150 4.03 29.93 -13.47
N GLU A 151 4.30 29.07 -14.44
CA GLU A 151 4.97 29.44 -15.70
C GLU A 151 4.11 30.35 -16.60
N GLY A 152 2.78 30.37 -16.42
CA GLY A 152 1.88 31.26 -17.17
C GLY A 152 1.76 32.70 -16.64
N GLN A 153 2.29 33.00 -15.44
CA GLN A 153 2.22 34.36 -14.88
C GLN A 153 3.43 35.17 -15.34
N LYS A 154 3.29 35.87 -16.49
CA LYS A 154 4.25 36.88 -16.92
C LYS A 154 4.33 37.98 -15.86
N HIS A 155 5.47 38.10 -15.21
CA HIS A 155 5.72 39.14 -14.22
C HIS A 155 6.35 40.39 -14.86
N ILE A 156 5.91 41.58 -14.45
CA ILE A 156 6.54 42.83 -14.86
C ILE A 156 7.98 42.84 -14.33
N THR A 157 8.94 42.86 -15.24
CA THR A 157 10.38 42.88 -14.92
C THR A 157 10.88 44.31 -14.67
N VAL A 158 11.99 44.43 -13.92
CA VAL A 158 12.65 45.73 -13.69
C VAL A 158 13.07 46.40 -15.01
N GLN A 159 13.46 45.61 -16.01
CA GLN A 159 13.88 46.12 -17.31
C GLN A 159 12.72 46.72 -18.10
N GLU A 160 11.54 46.09 -18.08
CA GLU A 160 10.32 46.63 -18.70
C GLU A 160 9.91 47.95 -18.05
N VAL A 161 9.99 48.05 -16.71
CA VAL A 161 9.72 49.31 -16.00
C VAL A 161 10.68 50.42 -16.42
N LYS A 162 12.00 50.12 -16.50
CA LYS A 162 13.00 51.09 -16.93
C LYS A 162 12.76 51.54 -18.37
N SER A 163 12.53 50.59 -19.28
CA SER A 163 12.26 50.86 -20.69
C SER A 163 11.01 51.73 -20.87
N PHE A 164 9.94 51.42 -20.14
CA PHE A 164 8.72 52.22 -20.12
C PHE A 164 8.97 53.66 -19.66
N ARG A 165 9.67 53.87 -18.53
CA ARG A 165 9.95 55.23 -18.02
C ARG A 165 10.83 56.04 -18.98
N GLN A 166 11.80 55.40 -19.62
CA GLN A 166 12.66 56.02 -20.63
C GLN A 166 11.84 56.42 -21.87
N GLN A 167 11.02 55.51 -22.39
CA GLN A 167 10.13 55.78 -23.51
C GLN A 167 9.17 56.93 -23.18
N ALA A 168 8.52 56.89 -22.02
CA ALA A 168 7.63 57.96 -21.59
C ALA A 168 8.35 59.31 -21.49
N THR A 169 9.57 59.32 -20.94
CA THR A 169 10.37 60.55 -20.86
C THR A 169 10.73 61.09 -22.25
N GLU A 170 11.12 60.24 -23.19
CA GLU A 170 11.46 60.66 -24.55
C GLU A 170 10.24 61.21 -25.29
N VAL A 171 9.15 60.46 -25.25
CA VAL A 171 7.89 60.78 -25.92
C VAL A 171 7.28 62.08 -25.37
N PHE A 172 7.42 62.34 -24.06
CA PHE A 172 6.92 63.56 -23.42
C PHE A 172 7.84 64.78 -23.57
N LYS A 173 8.99 64.69 -24.24
CA LYS A 173 9.78 65.90 -24.59
C LYS A 173 9.06 66.77 -25.61
N SER A 174 8.29 66.15 -26.51
CA SER A 174 7.58 66.85 -27.59
C SER A 174 6.08 66.54 -27.55
N TYR A 175 5.38 67.13 -26.57
CA TYR A 175 3.92 66.99 -26.47
C TYR A 175 3.22 67.35 -27.79
N ALA A 176 3.71 68.36 -28.50
CA ALA A 176 3.15 68.82 -29.77
C ALA A 176 3.24 67.81 -30.92
N ALA A 177 4.09 66.79 -30.84
CA ALA A 177 4.21 65.72 -31.83
C ALA A 177 3.60 64.40 -31.34
N LEU A 178 3.00 64.39 -30.15
CA LEU A 178 2.52 63.19 -29.51
C LEU A 178 1.21 62.72 -30.13
N THR A 179 1.20 61.52 -30.71
CA THR A 179 0.01 60.87 -31.29
C THR A 179 -0.41 59.62 -30.55
N THR A 180 0.50 58.99 -29.80
CA THR A 180 0.24 57.75 -29.05
C THR A 180 0.75 57.87 -27.61
N PHE A 181 -0.02 57.30 -26.68
CA PHE A 181 0.36 57.29 -25.27
C PHE A 181 1.27 56.08 -24.98
N PRO A 182 2.40 56.25 -24.27
CA PRO A 182 3.21 55.11 -23.84
C PRO A 182 2.42 54.28 -22.81
N ASP A 183 2.02 53.06 -23.18
CA ASP A 183 1.27 52.17 -22.29
C ASP A 183 2.26 51.50 -21.29
N PRO A 184 1.96 51.50 -19.97
CA PRO A 184 2.77 50.80 -18.99
C PRO A 184 2.76 49.28 -19.19
N PRO A 185 3.83 48.55 -18.83
CA PRO A 185 3.81 47.10 -18.81
C PRO A 185 2.70 46.58 -17.89
N SER A 186 2.11 45.45 -18.27
CA SER A 186 0.95 44.89 -17.59
C SER A 186 1.11 43.40 -17.35
N GLU A 187 0.76 42.96 -16.15
CA GLU A 187 0.63 41.56 -15.74
C GLU A 187 -0.78 41.30 -15.16
N PRO A 188 -1.23 40.03 -15.10
CA PRO A 188 -2.50 39.69 -14.49
C PRO A 188 -2.60 40.21 -13.04
N CYS A 189 -3.67 40.95 -12.74
CA CYS A 189 -3.93 41.48 -11.40
C CYS A 189 -5.01 40.63 -10.72
N THR A 190 -4.76 40.24 -9.47
CA THR A 190 -5.71 39.46 -8.64
C THR A 190 -6.76 40.33 -7.94
N GLN A 191 -6.63 41.67 -7.98
CA GLN A 191 -7.61 42.56 -7.34
C GLN A 191 -8.88 42.64 -8.19
N ALA A 192 -10.02 42.24 -7.61
CA ALA A 192 -11.32 42.24 -8.29
C ALA A 192 -11.71 43.64 -8.80
N ALA A 193 -11.45 44.69 -8.03
CA ALA A 193 -11.70 46.09 -8.43
C ALA A 193 -10.96 46.47 -9.72
N CYS A 194 -9.78 45.90 -9.94
CA CYS A 194 -9.05 46.08 -11.19
C CYS A 194 -9.74 45.35 -12.36
N GLN A 195 -10.21 44.13 -12.18
CA GLN A 195 -10.78 43.36 -13.29
C GLN A 195 -12.07 43.95 -13.85
N ILE A 196 -12.81 44.71 -13.04
CA ILE A 196 -14.15 45.24 -13.39
C ILE A 196 -14.08 46.70 -13.88
N ALA A 197 -13.04 47.45 -13.53
CA ALA A 197 -12.95 48.87 -13.87
C ALA A 197 -12.79 49.09 -15.39
N ALA A 198 -13.66 49.92 -15.97
CA ALA A 198 -13.46 50.47 -17.32
C ALA A 198 -12.28 51.44 -17.30
N ARG A 199 -11.25 51.17 -18.09
CA ARG A 199 -9.98 51.93 -18.09
C ARG A 199 -9.58 52.40 -19.47
N ALA A 200 -8.88 53.52 -19.50
CA ALA A 200 -8.18 54.04 -20.66
C ALA A 200 -6.81 53.37 -20.83
N LEU A 201 -6.08 53.13 -19.73
CA LEU A 201 -4.83 52.38 -19.78
C LEU A 201 -5.10 50.87 -19.84
N LYS A 202 -4.29 50.15 -20.63
CA LYS A 202 -4.27 48.68 -20.63
C LYS A 202 -3.79 48.11 -19.29
N ALA A 203 -2.88 48.82 -18.63
CA ALA A 203 -2.34 48.44 -17.33
C ALA A 203 -3.29 48.86 -16.20
N CYS A 204 -3.45 47.99 -15.20
CA CYS A 204 -4.21 48.33 -14.02
C CYS A 204 -3.49 49.34 -13.11
N GLN A 205 -4.21 50.01 -12.22
CA GLN A 205 -3.60 50.94 -11.24
C GLN A 205 -2.47 50.29 -10.43
N CYS A 206 -2.59 49.02 -10.06
CA CYS A 206 -1.51 48.29 -9.37
C CYS A 206 -0.25 48.15 -10.25
N ASN A 207 -0.40 47.86 -11.54
CA ASN A 207 0.71 47.74 -12.49
C ASN A 207 1.34 49.10 -12.78
N VAL A 208 0.53 50.15 -12.91
CA VAL A 208 1.01 51.54 -13.00
C VAL A 208 1.81 51.90 -11.75
N ARG A 209 1.29 51.59 -10.55
CA ARG A 209 1.98 51.81 -9.26
C ARG A 209 3.33 51.09 -9.22
N LYS A 210 3.39 49.81 -9.65
CA LYS A 210 4.64 49.05 -9.79
C LYS A 210 5.65 49.76 -10.70
N CYS A 211 5.16 50.37 -11.78
CA CYS A 211 6.01 51.13 -12.69
C CYS A 211 6.62 52.38 -12.07
N PHE A 212 6.14 52.90 -10.94
CA PHE A 212 6.73 54.07 -10.24
C PHE A 212 7.30 53.72 -8.86
N MET A 213 7.22 52.45 -8.46
CA MET A 213 7.74 51.98 -7.18
C MET A 213 9.27 52.19 -7.12
N GLY A 214 9.76 52.55 -5.93
CA GLY A 214 11.17 52.84 -5.68
C GLY A 214 11.63 54.26 -6.06
N LEU A 215 10.75 55.11 -6.59
CA LEU A 215 11.04 56.54 -6.75
C LEU A 215 10.89 57.29 -5.42
N GLY A 216 11.77 58.26 -5.16
CA GLY A 216 11.68 59.15 -4.01
C GLY A 216 10.68 60.28 -4.21
N VAL A 217 10.47 61.09 -3.17
CA VAL A 217 9.52 62.22 -3.19
C VAL A 217 9.84 63.22 -4.30
N ARG A 218 11.13 63.51 -4.53
CA ARG A 218 11.57 64.45 -5.58
C ARG A 218 11.26 63.91 -6.98
N GLU A 219 11.55 62.64 -7.24
CA GLU A 219 11.28 61.99 -8.52
C GLU A 219 9.78 61.86 -8.78
N LEU A 220 8.99 61.47 -7.77
CA LEU A 220 7.53 61.40 -7.87
C LEU A 220 6.91 62.78 -8.16
N LYS A 221 7.45 63.86 -7.57
CA LYS A 221 7.01 65.23 -7.89
C LYS A 221 7.25 65.59 -9.35
N VAL A 222 8.40 65.17 -9.91
CA VAL A 222 8.71 65.39 -11.33
C VAL A 222 7.77 64.58 -12.22
N GLU A 223 7.58 63.30 -11.91
CA GLU A 223 6.65 62.43 -12.65
C GLU A 223 5.22 63.00 -12.62
N ARG A 224 4.71 63.41 -11.45
CA ARG A 224 3.40 64.07 -11.32
C ARG A 224 3.24 65.22 -12.31
N GLY A 225 4.26 66.07 -12.45
CA GLY A 225 4.27 67.17 -13.40
C GLY A 225 4.23 66.71 -14.86
N LYS A 226 4.91 65.61 -15.21
CA LYS A 226 4.91 65.01 -16.56
C LYS A 226 3.55 64.40 -16.91
N TRP A 227 2.92 63.68 -15.99
CA TRP A 227 1.66 62.96 -16.23
C TRP A 227 0.40 63.85 -16.13
N HIS A 228 0.54 65.15 -15.86
CA HIS A 228 -0.61 66.05 -15.71
C HIS A 228 -1.42 66.18 -17.01
N PRO A 229 -2.75 65.95 -17.01
CA PRO A 229 -3.57 65.91 -18.22
C PRO A 229 -3.55 67.21 -19.03
N ASP A 230 -3.40 68.37 -18.38
CA ASP A 230 -3.32 69.66 -19.07
C ASP A 230 -2.13 69.79 -20.03
N ARG A 231 -1.06 69.02 -19.82
CA ARG A 231 0.07 69.02 -20.76
C ARG A 231 -0.29 68.45 -22.13
N PHE A 232 -1.32 67.61 -22.18
CA PHE A 232 -1.74 66.92 -23.39
C PHE A 232 -2.72 67.74 -24.25
N VAL A 233 -3.18 68.92 -23.78
CA VAL A 233 -4.04 69.84 -24.56
C VAL A 233 -3.36 70.28 -25.86
N LYS A 234 -2.02 70.35 -25.86
CA LYS A 234 -1.20 70.81 -26.98
C LYS A 234 -0.77 69.69 -27.93
N CYS A 235 -1.28 68.46 -27.74
CA CYS A 235 -0.88 67.32 -28.55
C CYS A 235 -1.41 67.39 -29.98
N GLN A 236 -0.64 66.80 -30.91
CA GLN A 236 -1.05 66.73 -32.31
C GLN A 236 -2.24 65.79 -32.48
N GLY A 237 -3.23 66.23 -33.23
CA GLY A 237 -4.38 65.41 -33.61
C GLY A 237 -5.69 66.17 -33.47
N GLY A 238 -6.78 65.54 -33.92
CA GLY A 238 -8.11 66.04 -33.66
C GLY A 238 -8.48 65.92 -32.18
N ARG A 239 -9.58 66.57 -31.79
CA ARG A 239 -10.11 66.58 -30.41
C ARG A 239 -10.19 65.18 -29.77
N ALA A 240 -10.59 64.16 -30.53
CA ALA A 240 -10.70 62.79 -30.04
C ALA A 240 -9.35 62.19 -29.58
N VAL A 241 -8.25 62.49 -30.28
CA VAL A 241 -6.92 62.02 -29.90
C VAL A 241 -6.48 62.69 -28.60
N VAL A 242 -6.68 64.01 -28.50
CA VAL A 242 -6.35 64.78 -27.29
C VAL A 242 -7.14 64.26 -26.08
N GLU A 243 -8.45 64.06 -26.23
CA GLU A 243 -9.31 63.53 -25.16
C GLU A 243 -8.84 62.14 -24.68
N GLU A 244 -8.45 61.25 -25.61
CA GLU A 244 -7.93 59.93 -25.25
C GLU A 244 -6.59 60.00 -24.51
N LEU A 245 -5.64 60.81 -25.00
CA LEU A 245 -4.35 61.02 -24.34
C LEU A 245 -4.55 61.60 -22.93
N GLN A 246 -5.47 62.55 -22.76
CA GLN A 246 -5.80 63.14 -21.46
C GLN A 246 -6.44 62.12 -20.51
N ARG A 247 -7.32 61.26 -21.02
CA ARG A 247 -7.97 60.20 -20.23
C ARG A 247 -6.93 59.22 -19.68
N LYS A 248 -6.00 58.77 -20.51
CA LYS A 248 -4.87 57.93 -20.11
C LYS A 248 -3.92 58.63 -19.13
N ALA A 249 -3.57 59.89 -19.41
CA ALA A 249 -2.73 60.70 -18.53
C ALA A 249 -3.34 60.86 -17.14
N ARG A 250 -4.66 61.11 -17.06
CA ARG A 250 -5.40 61.24 -15.81
C ARG A 250 -5.32 59.98 -14.96
N GLU A 251 -5.44 58.80 -15.56
CA GLU A 251 -5.30 57.54 -14.82
C GLU A 251 -3.90 57.36 -14.22
N ALA A 252 -2.85 57.63 -15.00
CA ALA A 252 -1.48 57.58 -14.50
C ALA A 252 -1.23 58.65 -13.42
N PHE A 253 -1.73 59.86 -13.63
CA PHE A 253 -1.60 60.99 -12.70
C PHE A 253 -2.20 60.68 -11.34
N VAL A 254 -3.42 60.13 -11.28
CA VAL A 254 -4.06 59.77 -10.00
C VAL A 254 -3.20 58.78 -9.22
N VAL A 255 -2.59 57.79 -9.89
CA VAL A 255 -1.71 56.82 -9.24
C VAL A 255 -0.43 57.50 -8.74
N VAL A 256 0.23 58.31 -9.57
CA VAL A 256 1.47 59.00 -9.20
C VAL A 256 1.24 60.04 -8.10
N GLU A 257 0.11 60.76 -8.13
CA GLU A 257 -0.30 61.70 -7.07
C GLU A 257 -0.50 60.96 -5.75
N ALA A 258 -1.24 59.86 -5.74
CA ALA A 258 -1.43 59.06 -4.54
C ALA A 258 -0.09 58.57 -3.96
N MET A 259 0.81 58.07 -4.82
CA MET A 259 2.15 57.66 -4.39
C MET A 259 2.98 58.83 -3.85
N TYR A 260 2.89 60.01 -4.46
CA TYR A 260 3.57 61.21 -4.00
C TYR A 260 3.09 61.64 -2.62
N GLN A 261 1.76 61.69 -2.40
CA GLN A 261 1.19 62.04 -1.10
C GLN A 261 1.59 61.03 -0.01
N GLU A 262 1.55 59.73 -0.31
CA GLU A 262 2.02 58.69 0.62
C GLU A 262 3.51 58.85 0.97
N ALA A 263 4.34 59.20 -0.01
CA ALA A 263 5.78 59.38 0.19
C ALA A 263 6.10 60.66 0.99
N VAL A 264 5.40 61.76 0.73
CA VAL A 264 5.51 63.01 1.50
C VAL A 264 5.10 62.79 2.95
N GLU A 265 3.99 62.10 3.18
CA GLU A 265 3.52 61.81 4.53
C GLU A 265 4.52 60.93 5.29
N ARG A 266 5.12 59.95 4.61
CA ARG A 266 6.18 59.13 5.20
C ARG A 266 7.40 59.95 5.60
N GLU A 267 7.85 60.90 4.79
CA GLU A 267 8.99 61.78 5.12
C GLU A 267 8.68 62.77 6.26
N ARG A 268 7.41 63.13 6.49
CA ARG A 268 7.00 64.05 7.58
C ARG A 268 7.00 63.41 8.97
N ILE A 269 6.85 62.09 9.03
CA ILE A 269 6.75 61.32 10.28
C ILE A 269 8.15 61.10 10.92
N TRP A 270 9.23 61.37 10.19
CA TRP A 270 10.62 61.22 10.63
C TRP A 270 11.32 62.57 10.76
#